data_AF-A0A4V2EAR0-F1
#
_entry.id   AF-A0A4V2EAR0-F1
#
_cell.length_a   1.000
_cell.length_b   1.000
_cell.length_c   1.000
_cell.angle_alpha   90.00
_cell.angle_beta   90.00
_cell.angle_gamma   90.00
#
_symmetry.space_group_name_H-M   'P 1'
#
loop_
_entity.id
_entity.type
_entity.pdbx_description
1 polymer ?
#
loop_
_entity_poly.entity_id
_entity_poly.type
_entity_poly.pdbx_seq_one_letter_code
_entity_poly.pdbx_strand_id
1 'polypeptide(L)' 'MGELNRAERLQIMLTGAELRIIDTWRFAKRMPSRAAAIRELLKRGLAAEGFVEAVDGQRSKDFSVMPNKAAE' A
#
# COMPACT_ATOMS: atom_id res chain seq x y z
N MET A 1 -14.06 -13.01 -22.54
CA MET A 1 -15.10 -12.26 -21.80
C MET A 1 -14.54 -12.01 -20.42
N GLY A 2 -14.16 -10.75 -20.16
CA GLY A 2 -13.23 -10.40 -19.09
C GLY A 2 -13.69 -10.86 -17.72
N GLU A 3 -12.84 -11.62 -17.05
CA GLU A 3 -12.94 -11.89 -15.63
C GLU A 3 -13.10 -10.55 -14.92
N LEU A 4 -14.28 -10.31 -14.36
CA LEU A 4 -14.53 -9.22 -13.46
C LEU A 4 -13.65 -9.48 -12.23
N ASN A 5 -12.39 -9.04 -12.30
CA ASN A 5 -11.42 -9.17 -11.22
C ASN A 5 -12.00 -8.45 -10.00
N ARG A 6 -12.68 -9.23 -9.15
CA ARG A 6 -13.46 -8.72 -8.04
C ARG A 6 -12.45 -8.22 -7.03
N ALA A 7 -12.27 -6.91 -6.97
CA ALA A 7 -11.43 -6.30 -5.97
C ALA A 7 -11.87 -6.76 -4.58
N GLU A 8 -10.95 -7.32 -3.80
CA GLU A 8 -11.20 -7.71 -2.43
C GLU A 8 -11.17 -6.50 -1.49
N ARG A 9 -12.03 -6.51 -0.46
CA ARG A 9 -12.11 -5.42 0.51
C ARG A 9 -11.07 -5.63 1.61
N LEU A 10 -10.02 -4.83 1.60
CA LEU A 10 -9.04 -4.77 2.68
C LEU A 10 -9.54 -3.84 3.81
N GLN A 11 -9.54 -4.35 5.05
CA GLN A 11 -9.72 -3.53 6.25
C GLN A 11 -8.34 -3.25 6.85
N ILE A 12 -8.02 -1.97 7.06
CA ILE A 12 -6.78 -1.52 7.70
C ILE A 12 -7.10 -0.52 8.80
N MET A 13 -6.31 -0.57 9.88
CA MET A 13 -6.39 0.40 10.96
C MET A 13 -5.36 1.50 10.70
N LEU A 14 -5.82 2.75 10.74
CA LEU A 14 -4.98 3.93 10.55
C LEU A 14 -5.29 4.91 11.66
N THR A 15 -4.27 5.63 12.09
CA THR A 15 -4.42 6.76 13.00
C THR A 15 -5.15 7.91 12.30
N GLY A 16 -5.72 8.84 13.10
CA GLY A 16 -6.38 10.03 12.54
C GLY A 16 -5.44 10.91 11.72
N ALA A 17 -4.15 10.95 12.08
CA ALA A 17 -3.14 11.72 11.35
C ALA A 17 -2.89 11.12 9.97
N GLU A 18 -2.71 9.80 9.87
CA GLU A 18 -2.52 9.09 8.60
C GLU A 18 -3.73 9.26 7.67
N LEU A 19 -4.94 9.09 8.21
CA LEU A 19 -6.18 9.32 7.44
C LEU A 19 -6.24 10.72 6.85
N ARG A 20 -5.85 11.74 7.64
CA ARG A 20 -5.84 13.13 7.18
C ARG A 20 -4.82 13.36 6.06
N ILE A 21 -3.63 12.77 6.16
CA ILE A 21 -2.60 12.86 5.12
C ILE A 21 -3.11 12.25 3.81
N ILE A 22 -3.72 11.07 3.88
CA ILE A 22 -4.30 10.39 2.70
C ILE A 22 -5.40 11.24 2.07
N ASP A 23 -6.28 11.84 2.87
CA ASP A 23 -7.36 12.68 2.35
C ASP A 23 -6.84 13.97 1.73
N THR A 24 -5.87 14.66 2.36
CA THR A 24 -5.22 15.84 1.77
C THR A 24 -4.61 15.50 0.41
N TRP A 25 -3.90 14.38 0.31
CA TRP A 25 -3.31 13.95 -0.95
C TRP A 25 -4.36 13.57 -2.00
N ARG A 26 -5.44 12.89 -1.60
CA ARG A 26 -6.60 12.58 -2.45
C ARG A 26 -7.18 13.85 -3.08
N PHE A 27 -7.39 14.91 -2.30
CA PHE A 27 -7.90 16.19 -2.80
C PHE A 27 -6.90 16.87 -3.73
N ALA A 28 -5.61 16.91 -3.36
CA ALA A 28 -4.57 17.51 -4.19
C ALA A 28 -4.44 16.83 -5.57
N LYS A 29 -4.64 15.51 -5.63
CA LYS A 29 -4.63 14.73 -6.88
C LYS A 29 -6.00 14.56 -7.54
N ARG A 30 -7.04 15.23 -7.02
CA ARG A 30 -8.44 15.18 -7.52
C ARG A 30 -8.97 13.76 -7.66
N MET A 31 -8.65 12.90 -6.71
CA MET A 31 -9.06 11.50 -6.73
C MET A 31 -10.50 11.33 -6.23
N PRO A 32 -11.29 10.45 -6.88
CA PRO A 32 -12.73 10.35 -6.62
C PRO A 32 -13.06 9.65 -5.30
N SER A 33 -12.16 8.85 -4.74
CA SER A 33 -12.41 8.11 -3.49
C SER A 33 -11.13 7.82 -2.71
N ARG A 34 -11.28 7.54 -1.42
CA ARG A 34 -10.17 7.08 -0.57
C ARG A 34 -9.56 5.79 -1.10
N ALA A 35 -10.39 4.85 -1.57
CA ALA A 35 -9.90 3.61 -2.17
C ALA A 35 -9.05 3.86 -3.42
N ALA A 36 -9.42 4.84 -4.26
CA ALA A 36 -8.60 5.23 -5.41
C ALA A 36 -7.24 5.80 -4.96
N ALA A 37 -7.23 6.63 -3.92
CA ALA A 37 -5.99 7.15 -3.35
C ALA A 37 -5.09 6.05 -2.79
N ILE A 38 -5.63 5.15 -1.96
CA ILE A 38 -4.87 4.03 -1.41
C ILE A 38 -4.29 3.14 -2.52
N ARG A 39 -5.08 2.81 -3.54
CA ARG A 39 -4.57 2.00 -4.68
C ARG A 39 -3.44 2.69 -5.43
N GLU A 40 -3.55 4.00 -5.65
CA GLU A 40 -2.49 4.75 -6.33
C GLU A 40 -1.22 4.85 -5.47
N LEU A 41 -1.35 5.00 -4.15
CA LEU A 41 -0.22 4.93 -3.23
C LEU A 41 0.45 3.56 -3.26
N LEU A 42 -0.33 2.48 -3.22
CA LEU A 42 0.18 1.10 -3.33
C LEU A 42 0.91 0.88 -4.66
N LYS A 43 0.31 1.31 -5.78
CA LYS A 43 0.93 1.21 -7.12
C LYS A 43 2.26 1.97 -7.18
N ARG A 44 2.32 3.16 -6.59
CA ARG A 44 3.56 3.96 -6.54
C ARG A 44 4.61 3.34 -5.63
N GLY A 45 4.22 2.79 -4.49
CA GLY A 45 5.12 2.04 -3.62
C GLY A 45 5.73 0.86 -4.36
N LEU A 46 4.89 0.03 -4.99
CA LEU A 46 5.32 -1.14 -5.76
C LEU A 46 6.30 -0.77 -6.89
N ALA A 47 6.05 0.36 -7.58
CA ALA A 47 6.93 0.83 -8.64
C ALA A 47 8.22 1.51 -8.12
N ALA A 48 8.23 2.04 -6.89
CA ALA A 48 9.35 2.81 -6.34
C ALA A 48 10.48 1.94 -5.77
N GLU A 49 10.16 0.76 -5.23
CA GLU A 49 11.14 -0.07 -4.50
C GLU A 49 11.72 -1.24 -5.32
N GLY A 50 11.30 -1.44 -6.57
CA GLY A 50 11.74 -2.61 -7.33
C GLY A 50 11.48 -3.91 -6.57
N PHE A 51 10.31 -3.99 -5.91
CA PHE A 51 9.93 -5.11 -5.06
C PHE A 51 10.17 -6.44 -5.80
N VAL A 52 11.02 -7.28 -5.21
CA VAL A 52 11.16 -8.67 -5.62
C VAL A 52 9.79 -9.31 -5.41
N GLU A 53 9.17 -9.83 -6.47
CA GLU A 53 7.94 -10.61 -6.35
C GLU A 53 8.16 -11.68 -5.27
N ALA A 54 7.40 -11.58 -4.18
CA ALA A 54 7.41 -12.57 -3.13
C ALA A 54 7.01 -13.90 -3.78
N VAL A 55 7.93 -14.86 -3.83
CA VAL A 55 7.59 -16.22 -4.26
C VAL A 55 6.52 -16.75 -3.30
N ASP A 56 5.43 -17.27 -3.85
CA ASP A 56 4.28 -17.81 -3.11
C ASP A 56 4.76 -18.68 -1.92
N GLY A 57 4.38 -18.29 -0.71
CA GLY A 57 4.75 -18.99 0.54
C GLY A 57 5.75 -18.28 1.46
N GLN A 58 6.25 -17.09 1.12
CA GLN A 58 7.08 -16.30 2.05
C GLN A 58 6.25 -15.71 3.19
N ARG A 59 6.77 -15.79 4.42
CA ARG A 59 6.07 -15.30 5.61
C ARG A 59 6.19 -13.78 5.69
N SER A 60 5.14 -13.10 6.13
CA SER A 60 5.14 -11.63 6.26
C SER A 60 6.25 -11.06 7.16
N LYS A 61 6.86 -11.88 8.03
CA LYS A 61 7.99 -11.50 8.89
C LYS A 61 9.29 -11.26 8.10
N ASP A 62 9.41 -11.82 6.91
CA ASP A 62 10.58 -11.67 6.05
C ASP A 62 10.58 -10.32 5.30
N PHE A 63 9.43 -9.64 5.24
CA PHE A 63 9.31 -8.29 4.70
C PHE A 63 9.56 -7.25 5.80
N SER A 64 10.83 -6.88 6.02
CA SER A 64 11.18 -5.73 6.86
C SER A 64 11.55 -4.53 6.00
N VAL A 65 10.77 -3.45 6.10
CA VAL A 65 11.07 -2.12 5.50
C VAL A 65 11.96 -1.24 6.39
N MET A 66 12.34 -1.74 7.57
CA MET A 66 13.25 -1.07 8.49
C MET A 66 14.64 -1.69 8.38
N PRO A 67 15.73 -0.88 8.28
CA PRO A 67 17.07 -1.41 8.42
C PRO A 67 17.21 -2.02 9.81
N ASN A 68 17.66 -3.28 9.86
CA ASN A 68 17.93 -3.98 11.11
C ASN A 68 19.05 -3.25 11.86
N LYS A 69 18.70 -2.48 12.90
CA LYS A 69 19.69 -1.92 13.83
C LYS A 69 20.12 -3.02 14.80
N ALA A 70 20.86 -3.99 14.28
CA ALA A 70 21.56 -5.00 15.07
C ALA A 70 23.01 -5.09 14.58
N ALA A 71 23.77 -4.05 14.88
CA ALA A 71 25.22 -4.06 14.93
C ALA A 71 25.65 -2.86 15.80
N GLU A 72 25.43 -2.97 17.11
CA GLU A 72 26.27 -2.34 18.14
C GLU A 72 26.45 -3.35 19.28
#